data_AF-A0A1M3N079-F1
#
_entry.id   AF-A0A1M3N079-F1
#
_cell.length_a   1.000
_cell.length_b   1.000
_cell.length_c   1.000
_cell.angle_alpha   90.00
_cell.angle_beta   90.00
_cell.angle_gamma   90.00
#
_symmetry.space_group_name_H-M   'P 1'
#
loop_
_entity.id
_entity.type
_entity.pdbx_description
1 polymer ?
#
loop_
_entity_poly.entity_id
_entity_poly.type
_entity_poly.pdbx_seq_one_letter_code
_entity_poly.pdbx_strand_id
1 'polypeptide(L)'
;MTGAHRPSTMRKLGLTLLLVVTGAATALACSTTDDESETSAHDLTDEDLAKAALKIMGAPQIQREPGNQASCSFTGCHSINPITLKGWQDQYKAAMNVLESDRSNEEKINYFRQNPNDERTGFTPERVGILSAGAHLALGATVSQERHPETYKQGKKLAEIFRGKEELYAEFRREMLMPVLAEFPRLSPSEYETVLTWFQKGLPHMGDIIRENRPTKCVDDFEQLKARTSEVKNKTWAAKNFSNRMPMFGCPAPNPENPVSPTNCFAQQRDGKDIFPKAVEQEFSRTWPQAGSNIRILREFSAPNSFWVRTSADGRFVATGGGRSGGAQAIDLQATLDGQSRDIGLQASYDPDFWPDNKAFMFQGGTKFCAQSLLEKPTTELVTFGEPECSSLSAASGLYQTVGQVVGDNSISDRFILYSIWAGDSGQYSASARDTPPRGGEDSAINIYTAVAQGNDVEEGYQIAGDPVKVATPYRGDTMMGRSGQLIGSRWAYGEADGKTAHGYAIEKLERQIVNGHYRFDMTTIGNVCLKGNKANFSFDERFLATHHYNEPEDFGAADDPGYGEKGSSDVFVIDFVTGKKQKVTKMGPGQFALYPHFRSDGWLYFLVVDHNTSKYYAVASDWAVVSAEKSPTP
;
A
#
# COMPACT_ATOMS: atom_id res chain seq x y z
N MET A 1 -62.22 -22.23 -24.75
CA MET A 1 -62.82 -23.41 -24.11
C MET A 1 -62.28 -23.45 -22.68
N THR A 2 -62.95 -22.77 -21.74
CA THR A 2 -64.02 -23.31 -20.86
C THR A 2 -63.44 -24.30 -19.85
N GLY A 3 -63.56 -24.20 -18.54
CA GLY A 3 -64.29 -23.33 -17.61
C GLY A 3 -64.04 -23.93 -16.21
N ALA A 4 -63.76 -23.09 -15.20
CA ALA A 4 -64.62 -22.88 -14.03
C ALA A 4 -65.21 -24.12 -13.36
N HIS A 5 -64.83 -24.40 -12.11
CA HIS A 5 -65.72 -24.98 -11.10
C HIS A 5 -65.37 -24.53 -9.66
N ARG A 6 -66.29 -23.76 -9.08
CA ARG A 6 -66.72 -23.66 -7.66
C ARG A 6 -68.23 -23.98 -7.69
N PRO A 7 -68.91 -24.49 -6.63
CA PRO A 7 -69.09 -23.73 -5.38
C PRO A 7 -69.44 -24.48 -4.06
N SER A 8 -69.40 -23.69 -2.97
CA SER A 8 -70.21 -23.69 -1.73
C SER A 8 -70.21 -24.90 -0.78
N THR A 9 -69.98 -24.69 0.51
CA THR A 9 -71.08 -24.43 1.46
C THR A 9 -70.66 -23.62 2.69
N MET A 10 -71.52 -22.68 3.08
CA MET A 10 -71.49 -21.87 4.31
C MET A 10 -71.91 -22.70 5.54
N ARG A 11 -71.41 -22.34 6.74
CA ARG A 11 -72.25 -21.77 7.83
C ARG A 11 -71.47 -21.32 9.07
N LYS A 12 -71.78 -20.07 9.45
CA LYS A 12 -72.01 -19.48 10.79
C LYS A 12 -70.83 -19.03 11.68
N LEU A 13 -70.72 -17.70 11.71
CA LEU A 13 -70.70 -16.79 12.87
C LEU A 13 -70.06 -17.27 14.18
N GLY A 14 -69.00 -16.58 14.57
CA GLY A 14 -68.55 -16.40 15.95
C GLY A 14 -67.73 -15.12 16.04
N LEU A 15 -68.40 -14.03 16.39
CA LEU A 15 -67.83 -12.69 16.58
C LEU A 15 -66.88 -12.72 17.79
N THR A 16 -65.59 -12.42 17.61
CA THR A 16 -64.74 -12.00 18.74
C THR A 16 -63.77 -10.93 18.27
N LEU A 17 -64.03 -9.74 18.79
CA LEU A 17 -63.29 -8.51 18.60
C LEU A 17 -61.96 -8.62 19.36
N LEU A 18 -60.83 -8.65 18.65
CA LEU A 18 -59.53 -8.31 19.24
C LEU A 18 -58.79 -7.40 18.26
N LEU A 19 -58.79 -6.11 18.58
CA LEU A 19 -57.82 -5.16 18.04
C LEU A 19 -56.42 -5.64 18.43
N VAL A 20 -55.60 -6.03 17.46
CA VAL A 20 -54.15 -5.99 17.59
C VAL A 20 -53.66 -4.89 16.66
N VAL A 21 -53.37 -3.76 17.30
CA VAL A 21 -52.68 -2.62 16.71
C VAL A 21 -51.30 -3.08 16.25
N THR A 22 -50.96 -2.71 15.02
CA THR A 22 -49.64 -2.78 14.39
C THR A 22 -48.55 -2.31 15.35
N GLY A 23 -47.72 -3.25 15.82
CA GLY A 23 -46.51 -2.99 16.58
C GLY A 23 -45.42 -2.48 15.64
N ALA A 24 -44.94 -1.28 15.96
CA ALA A 24 -43.92 -0.54 15.25
C ALA A 24 -42.61 -1.32 15.11
N ALA A 25 -41.97 -1.17 13.94
CA ALA A 25 -40.55 -1.42 13.78
C ALA A 25 -39.79 -0.49 14.73
N THR A 26 -39.14 -1.05 15.74
CA THR A 26 -38.13 -0.36 16.54
C THR A 26 -36.87 -0.19 15.70
N ALA A 27 -36.86 0.86 14.88
CA ALA A 27 -35.63 1.51 14.50
C ALA A 27 -35.03 2.09 15.80
N LEU A 28 -33.98 1.45 16.33
CA LEU A 28 -33.10 2.07 17.32
C LEU A 28 -32.31 3.17 16.62
N ALA A 29 -32.95 4.32 16.45
CA ALA A 29 -32.28 5.59 16.27
C ALA A 29 -31.67 5.97 17.63
N CYS A 30 -30.41 5.61 17.86
CA CYS A 30 -29.63 6.18 18.94
C CYS A 30 -29.12 7.56 18.50
N SER A 31 -30.00 8.56 18.57
CA SER A 31 -29.56 9.95 18.76
C SER A 31 -29.37 10.15 20.27
N THR A 32 -28.19 9.84 20.78
CA THR A 32 -27.77 10.32 22.09
C THR A 32 -27.33 11.78 21.92
N THR A 33 -28.28 12.70 22.06
CA THR A 33 -27.98 14.03 22.58
C THR A 33 -27.79 13.87 24.09
N ASP A 34 -26.66 13.31 24.49
CA ASP A 34 -26.18 13.51 25.85
C ASP A 34 -25.42 14.84 25.82
N ASP A 35 -26.04 15.87 26.41
CA ASP A 35 -25.35 17.04 26.95
C ASP A 35 -24.41 16.56 28.08
N GLU A 36 -23.40 15.76 27.76
CA GLU A 36 -22.20 15.75 28.59
C GLU A 36 -21.67 17.18 28.51
N SER A 37 -21.49 17.80 29.67
CA SER A 37 -20.77 19.07 29.77
C SER A 37 -19.38 18.85 29.20
N GLU A 38 -19.20 19.11 27.90
CA GLU A 38 -17.93 19.01 27.20
C GLU A 38 -16.95 19.90 27.96
N THR A 39 -16.10 19.27 28.76
CA THR A 39 -15.04 19.97 29.46
C THR A 39 -14.06 20.36 28.37
N SER A 40 -13.79 21.67 28.21
CA SER A 40 -12.91 22.17 27.16
C SER A 40 -11.56 21.45 27.26
N ALA A 41 -10.98 21.05 26.13
CA ALA A 41 -9.66 20.41 26.11
C ALA A 41 -8.58 21.26 26.81
N HIS A 42 -8.78 22.57 26.86
CA HIS A 42 -7.89 23.54 27.53
C HIS A 42 -8.00 23.52 29.06
N ASP A 43 -9.10 23.01 29.61
CA ASP A 43 -9.35 22.94 31.05
C ASP A 43 -8.81 21.63 31.66
N LEU A 44 -8.41 20.66 30.82
CA LEU A 44 -7.84 19.41 31.26
C LEU A 44 -6.39 19.57 31.73
N THR A 45 -6.02 18.84 32.78
CA THR A 45 -4.61 18.66 33.15
C THR A 45 -3.86 17.95 32.02
N ASP A 46 -2.53 18.08 31.95
CA ASP A 46 -1.77 17.42 30.88
C ASP A 46 -1.91 15.88 30.91
N GLU A 47 -2.08 15.29 32.09
CA GLU A 47 -2.33 13.85 32.24
C GLU A 47 -3.73 13.45 31.76
N ASP A 48 -4.76 14.21 32.16
CA ASP A 48 -6.15 13.95 31.75
C ASP A 48 -6.33 14.18 30.25
N LEU A 49 -5.68 15.21 29.70
CA LEU A 49 -5.63 15.49 28.26
C LEU A 49 -4.98 14.34 27.49
N ALA A 50 -3.85 13.81 27.98
CA ALA A 50 -3.19 12.66 27.37
C ALA A 50 -4.10 11.43 27.39
N LYS A 51 -4.73 11.12 28.53
CA LYS A 51 -5.67 9.99 28.65
C LYS A 51 -6.89 10.15 27.74
N ALA A 52 -7.46 11.35 27.66
CA ALA A 52 -8.60 11.66 26.80
C ALA A 52 -8.23 11.51 25.32
N ALA A 53 -7.12 12.11 24.88
CA ALA A 53 -6.62 11.97 23.51
C ALA A 53 -6.33 10.51 23.15
N LEU A 54 -5.66 9.76 24.03
CA LEU A 54 -5.36 8.34 23.81
C LEU A 54 -6.62 7.47 23.79
N LYS A 55 -7.63 7.79 24.58
CA LYS A 55 -8.94 7.11 24.55
C LYS A 55 -9.65 7.33 23.21
N ILE A 56 -9.67 8.57 22.71
CA ILE A 56 -10.20 8.95 21.39
C ILE A 56 -9.45 8.21 20.28
N MET A 57 -8.11 8.20 20.35
CA MET A 57 -7.25 7.54 19.36
C MET A 57 -7.31 6.01 19.44
N GLY A 58 -7.83 5.46 20.53
CA GLY A 58 -7.96 4.03 20.75
C GLY A 58 -6.69 3.29 21.11
N ALA A 59 -5.84 3.93 21.92
CA ALA A 59 -4.71 3.26 22.52
C ALA A 59 -5.16 2.06 23.37
N PRO A 60 -4.61 0.85 23.16
CA PRO A 60 -5.02 -0.35 23.89
C PRO A 60 -4.71 -0.30 25.40
N GLN A 61 -3.81 0.58 25.83
CA GLN A 61 -3.42 0.76 27.23
C GLN A 61 -4.45 1.52 28.05
N ILE A 62 -5.39 2.22 27.41
CA ILE A 62 -6.46 2.94 28.11
C ILE A 62 -7.69 2.03 28.20
N GLN A 63 -8.02 1.60 29.42
CA GLN A 63 -9.22 0.81 29.67
C GLN A 63 -10.47 1.58 29.22
N ARG A 64 -11.38 0.86 28.56
CA ARG A 64 -12.65 1.39 28.08
C ARG A 64 -13.78 0.76 28.88
N GLU A 65 -14.80 1.58 29.16
CA GLU A 65 -16.05 1.10 29.74
C GLU A 65 -16.72 0.07 28.80
N PRO A 66 -17.24 -1.04 29.33
CA PRO A 66 -17.94 -2.04 28.53
C PRO A 66 -19.12 -1.42 27.77
N GLY A 67 -19.15 -1.56 26.45
CA GLY A 67 -20.24 -1.07 25.60
C GLY A 67 -19.94 0.20 24.80
N ASN A 68 -18.87 0.93 25.12
CA ASN A 68 -18.34 1.95 24.22
C ASN A 68 -17.66 1.26 23.04
N GLN A 69 -18.29 1.32 21.86
CA GLN A 69 -17.61 0.95 20.63
C GLN A 69 -16.34 1.78 20.53
N ALA A 70 -15.25 1.15 20.10
CA ALA A 70 -14.05 1.87 19.76
C ALA A 70 -14.43 3.02 18.82
N SER A 71 -14.03 4.24 19.15
CA SER A 71 -13.73 5.21 18.11
C SER A 71 -12.63 4.54 17.28
N CYS A 72 -13.04 3.82 16.23
CA CYS A 72 -12.13 3.19 15.28
C CYS A 72 -11.50 4.26 14.36
N SER A 73 -11.63 5.55 14.70
CA SER A 73 -11.19 6.68 13.89
C SER A 73 -9.68 6.65 13.62
N PHE A 74 -8.89 5.99 14.47
CA PHE A 74 -7.47 5.73 14.22
C PHE A 74 -7.10 4.24 14.25
N THR A 75 -7.82 3.41 15.02
CA THR A 75 -7.56 1.97 15.13
C THR A 75 -8.20 1.22 13.97
N GLY A 76 -7.35 0.69 13.08
CA GLY A 76 -7.76 -0.04 11.87
C GLY A 76 -6.69 0.06 10.79
N CYS A 77 -6.07 1.23 10.65
CA CYS A 77 -4.96 1.51 9.73
C CYS A 77 -3.61 1.68 10.43
N HIS A 78 -3.60 2.18 11.68
CA HIS A 78 -2.37 2.46 12.43
C HIS A 78 -2.49 1.96 13.88
N SER A 79 -1.43 1.39 14.45
CA SER A 79 -1.36 1.18 15.90
C SER A 79 -0.98 2.48 16.59
N ILE A 80 -1.63 2.77 17.72
CA ILE A 80 -1.29 3.90 18.59
C ILE A 80 -0.14 3.48 19.49
N ASN A 81 1.04 3.98 19.16
CA ASN A 81 2.29 3.68 19.87
C ASN A 81 3.26 4.87 19.80
N PRO A 82 4.36 4.89 20.58
CA PRO A 82 5.28 6.01 20.64
C PRO A 82 5.93 6.34 19.28
N ILE A 83 6.20 5.35 18.42
CA ILE A 83 6.79 5.59 17.09
C ILE A 83 5.78 6.34 16.21
N THR A 84 4.54 5.85 16.14
CA THR A 84 3.46 6.48 15.38
C THR A 84 3.21 7.92 15.87
N LEU A 85 3.07 8.10 17.18
CA LEU A 85 2.74 9.40 17.77
C LEU A 85 3.88 10.42 17.61
N LYS A 86 5.13 10.03 17.86
CA LYS A 86 6.29 10.90 17.60
C LYS A 86 6.41 11.27 16.13
N GLY A 87 6.22 10.29 15.22
CA GLY A 87 6.23 10.56 13.78
C GLY A 87 5.17 11.58 13.37
N TRP A 88 3.93 11.44 13.86
CA TRP A 88 2.87 12.43 13.62
C TRP A 88 3.17 13.79 14.26
N GLN A 89 3.83 13.82 15.42
CA GLN A 89 4.24 15.05 16.08
C GLN A 89 5.31 15.80 15.28
N ASP A 90 6.27 15.10 14.70
CA ASP A 90 7.32 15.69 13.88
C ASP A 90 6.74 16.23 12.57
N GLN A 91 5.83 15.47 11.93
CA GLN A 91 5.07 15.93 10.75
C GLN A 91 4.22 17.16 11.08
N TYR A 92 3.52 17.15 12.22
CA TYR A 92 2.75 18.28 12.71
C TYR A 92 3.62 19.54 12.88
N LYS A 93 4.76 19.42 13.57
CA LYS A 93 5.70 20.52 13.77
C LYS A 93 6.21 21.07 12.44
N ALA A 94 6.58 20.18 11.50
CA ALA A 94 7.04 20.58 10.18
C ALA A 94 5.96 21.34 9.39
N ALA A 95 4.71 20.84 9.41
CA ALA A 95 3.58 21.51 8.78
C ALA A 95 3.30 22.89 9.38
N MET A 96 3.29 22.99 10.71
CA MET A 96 3.06 24.27 11.40
C MET A 96 4.18 25.27 11.13
N ASN A 97 5.45 24.84 11.14
CA ASN A 97 6.58 25.70 10.79
C ASN A 97 6.42 26.30 9.39
N VAL A 98 5.93 25.54 8.42
CA VAL A 98 5.68 26.05 7.07
C VAL A 98 4.49 27.00 7.05
N LEU A 99 3.37 26.65 7.68
CA LEU A 99 2.18 27.50 7.75
C LEU A 99 2.46 28.85 8.42
N GLU A 100 3.34 28.86 9.42
CA GLU A 100 3.71 30.03 10.22
C GLU A 100 4.89 30.83 9.67
N SER A 101 5.61 30.30 8.69
CA SER A 101 6.69 31.01 8.02
C SER A 101 6.21 32.16 7.13
N ASP A 102 7.15 33.02 6.73
CA ASP A 102 6.93 34.12 5.78
C ASP A 102 6.89 33.66 4.31
N ARG A 103 6.84 32.34 4.04
CA ARG A 103 6.71 31.79 2.69
C ARG A 103 5.43 32.29 2.02
N SER A 104 5.46 32.38 0.69
CA SER A 104 4.26 32.67 -0.09
C SER A 104 3.19 31.58 0.08
N ASN A 105 1.92 31.94 -0.17
CA ASN A 105 0.83 30.96 -0.13
C ASN A 105 1.06 29.80 -1.11
N GLU A 106 1.68 30.07 -2.25
CA GLU A 106 2.00 29.04 -3.24
C GLU A 106 3.04 28.04 -2.73
N GLU A 107 4.13 28.52 -2.13
CA GLU A 107 5.13 27.65 -1.50
C GLU A 107 4.53 26.85 -0.33
N LYS A 108 3.61 27.43 0.44
CA LYS A 108 2.89 26.74 1.52
C LYS A 108 1.98 25.64 0.99
N ILE A 109 1.24 25.90 -0.09
CA ILE A 109 0.41 24.88 -0.76
C ILE A 109 1.29 23.76 -1.32
N ASN A 110 2.35 24.13 -2.04
CA ASN A 110 3.24 23.15 -2.66
C ASN A 110 3.98 22.31 -1.62
N TYR A 111 4.27 22.83 -0.43
CA TYR A 111 4.81 22.03 0.66
C TYR A 111 3.93 20.82 1.01
N PHE A 112 2.60 20.90 0.86
CA PHE A 112 1.71 19.78 1.15
C PHE A 112 1.56 18.77 0.01
N ARG A 113 2.10 19.08 -1.17
CA ARG A 113 2.11 18.16 -2.32
C ARG A 113 3.08 17.02 -2.08
N GLN A 114 2.81 15.86 -2.67
CA GLN A 114 3.70 14.70 -2.68
C GLN A 114 5.12 15.10 -3.13
N ASN A 115 5.21 15.85 -4.24
CA ASN A 115 6.41 16.55 -4.67
C ASN A 115 6.20 18.08 -4.62
N PRO A 116 6.85 18.80 -3.69
CA PRO A 116 6.74 20.26 -3.60
C PRO A 116 7.28 21.02 -4.80
N ASN A 117 8.11 20.38 -5.62
CA ASN A 117 8.68 20.98 -6.81
C ASN A 117 7.87 20.65 -8.08
N ASP A 118 6.74 19.93 -7.96
CA ASP A 118 5.89 19.57 -9.08
C ASP A 118 4.41 19.75 -8.73
N GLU A 119 3.83 20.86 -9.20
CA GLU A 119 2.43 21.21 -8.97
C GLU A 119 1.43 20.22 -9.58
N ARG A 120 1.88 19.34 -10.48
CA ARG A 120 1.07 18.29 -11.09
C ARG A 120 0.82 17.12 -10.12
N THR A 121 1.56 17.05 -9.01
CA THR A 121 1.37 16.02 -7.99
C THR A 121 0.28 16.41 -6.99
N GLY A 122 -0.49 15.41 -6.54
CA GLY A 122 -1.50 15.58 -5.49
C GLY A 122 -0.88 15.87 -4.12
N PHE A 123 -1.72 15.94 -3.09
CA PHE A 123 -1.36 16.16 -1.70
C PHE A 123 -1.11 14.84 -0.96
N THR A 124 -0.35 14.88 0.14
CA THR A 124 -0.04 13.66 0.93
C THR A 124 -0.23 13.88 2.44
N PRO A 125 -0.90 12.96 3.17
CA PRO A 125 -1.09 13.09 4.62
C PRO A 125 0.22 13.18 5.41
N GLU A 126 1.31 12.59 4.92
CA GLU A 126 2.62 12.57 5.57
C GLU A 126 3.25 13.96 5.72
N ARG A 127 2.83 14.95 4.90
CA ARG A 127 3.27 16.35 5.00
C ARG A 127 2.39 17.20 5.90
N VAL A 128 1.23 16.66 6.28
CA VAL A 128 0.20 17.31 7.08
C VAL A 128 0.21 16.78 8.53
N GLY A 129 0.57 15.50 8.72
CA GLY A 129 0.62 14.84 10.02
C GLY A 129 -0.77 14.69 10.64
N ILE A 130 -0.87 14.86 11.95
CA ILE A 130 -2.16 14.75 12.67
C ILE A 130 -3.24 15.72 12.15
N LEU A 131 -2.85 16.80 11.46
CA LEU A 131 -3.79 17.76 10.88
C LEU A 131 -4.71 17.15 9.83
N SER A 132 -4.35 16.00 9.23
CA SER A 132 -5.19 15.32 8.23
C SER A 132 -6.49 14.79 8.87
N ALA A 133 -6.45 14.44 10.15
CA ALA A 133 -7.63 13.99 10.90
C ALA A 133 -8.72 15.06 11.04
N GLY A 134 -8.36 16.34 10.81
CA GLY A 134 -9.30 17.47 10.81
C GLY A 134 -9.63 18.01 9.42
N ALA A 135 -9.10 17.44 8.33
CA ALA A 135 -9.28 18.00 6.98
C ALA A 135 -10.75 18.03 6.51
N HIS A 136 -11.61 17.14 7.05
CA HIS A 136 -13.05 17.15 6.77
C HIS A 136 -13.81 18.24 7.54
N LEU A 137 -13.21 18.86 8.56
CA LEU A 137 -13.86 19.87 9.39
C LEU A 137 -13.81 21.23 8.69
N ALA A 138 -14.91 21.59 8.00
CA ALA A 138 -15.06 22.91 7.41
C ALA A 138 -15.36 23.97 8.49
N LEU A 139 -14.88 25.19 8.27
CA LEU A 139 -15.29 26.34 9.08
C LEU A 139 -16.80 26.60 8.92
N GLY A 140 -17.54 26.76 10.02
CA GLY A 140 -18.99 26.99 9.97
C GLY A 140 -19.74 26.39 11.16
N ALA A 141 -20.99 25.96 10.94
CA ALA A 141 -21.95 25.57 11.98
C ALA A 141 -21.46 24.46 12.93
N THR A 142 -20.51 23.63 12.51
CA THR A 142 -19.94 22.53 13.31
C THR A 142 -18.64 22.91 14.02
N VAL A 143 -17.85 23.85 13.49
CA VAL A 143 -16.59 24.31 14.10
C VAL A 143 -16.73 25.76 14.55
N SER A 144 -17.05 25.94 15.83
CA SER A 144 -17.09 27.25 16.50
C SER A 144 -15.73 27.67 17.06
N GLN A 145 -15.40 28.96 16.94
CA GLN A 145 -14.22 29.57 17.57
C GLN A 145 -14.26 29.52 19.11
N GLU A 146 -15.45 29.55 19.70
CA GLU A 146 -15.63 29.54 21.17
C GLU A 146 -15.46 28.13 21.75
N ARG A 147 -16.00 27.11 21.06
CA ARG A 147 -15.98 25.72 21.54
C ARG A 147 -14.75 24.93 21.09
N HIS A 148 -14.21 25.24 19.91
CA HIS A 148 -13.09 24.52 19.31
C HIS A 148 -12.04 25.52 18.79
N PRO A 149 -11.44 26.33 19.69
CA PRO A 149 -10.56 27.43 19.30
C PRO A 149 -9.35 27.00 18.46
N GLU A 150 -8.72 25.87 18.77
CA GLU A 150 -7.53 25.41 18.02
C GLU A 150 -7.91 24.78 16.67
N THR A 151 -8.99 24.03 16.63
CA THR A 151 -9.59 23.47 15.40
C THR A 151 -10.00 24.59 14.46
N TYR A 152 -10.68 25.62 14.98
CA TYR A 152 -11.09 26.80 14.20
C TYR A 152 -9.86 27.55 13.66
N LYS A 153 -8.85 27.80 14.51
CA LYS A 153 -7.62 28.48 14.13
C LYS A 153 -6.86 27.71 13.04
N GLN A 154 -6.78 26.39 13.16
CA GLN A 154 -6.15 25.53 12.15
C GLN A 154 -6.92 25.55 10.82
N GLY A 155 -8.24 25.36 10.85
CA GLY A 155 -9.08 25.40 9.66
C GLY A 155 -9.02 26.76 8.95
N LYS A 156 -8.94 27.85 9.73
CA LYS A 156 -8.74 29.20 9.21
C LYS A 156 -7.39 29.37 8.52
N LYS A 157 -6.29 28.94 9.14
CA LYS A 157 -4.95 29.01 8.53
C LYS A 157 -4.91 28.28 7.18
N LEU A 158 -5.49 27.07 7.11
CA LEU A 158 -5.55 26.31 5.86
C LEU A 158 -6.42 27.03 4.81
N ALA A 159 -7.64 27.46 5.16
CA ALA A 159 -8.50 28.17 4.23
C ALA A 159 -7.85 29.47 3.69
N GLU A 160 -7.05 30.16 4.51
CA GLU A 160 -6.36 31.40 4.12
C GLU A 160 -5.26 31.18 3.09
N ILE A 161 -4.46 30.11 3.20
CA ILE A 161 -3.41 29.85 2.19
C ILE A 161 -4.00 29.50 0.82
N PHE A 162 -5.21 28.93 0.78
CA PHE A 162 -5.93 28.57 -0.45
C PHE A 162 -6.91 29.66 -0.94
N ARG A 163 -6.87 30.88 -0.39
CA ARG A 163 -7.79 31.96 -0.80
C ARG A 163 -7.71 32.22 -2.31
N GLY A 164 -8.85 32.14 -3.01
CA GLY A 164 -8.92 32.28 -4.47
C GLY A 164 -8.54 31.01 -5.25
N LYS A 165 -8.37 29.87 -4.57
CA LYS A 165 -8.08 28.55 -5.13
C LYS A 165 -9.04 27.49 -4.56
N GLU A 166 -10.34 27.78 -4.59
CA GLU A 166 -11.38 27.01 -3.91
C GLU A 166 -11.48 25.55 -4.41
N GLU A 167 -11.31 25.32 -5.71
CA GLU A 167 -11.30 23.96 -6.30
C GLU A 167 -10.09 23.14 -5.79
N LEU A 168 -8.92 23.76 -5.74
CA LEU A 168 -7.71 23.13 -5.23
C LEU A 168 -7.81 22.87 -3.71
N TYR A 169 -8.49 23.73 -2.96
CA TYR A 169 -8.76 23.48 -1.54
C TYR A 169 -9.72 22.31 -1.34
N ALA A 170 -10.76 22.20 -2.18
CA ALA A 170 -11.67 21.06 -2.16
C ALA A 170 -10.94 19.75 -2.50
N GLU A 171 -10.00 19.79 -3.44
CA GLU A 171 -9.10 18.67 -3.75
C GLU A 171 -8.19 18.32 -2.57
N PHE A 172 -7.49 19.29 -1.99
CA PHE A 172 -6.67 19.09 -0.78
C PHE A 172 -7.47 18.41 0.33
N ARG A 173 -8.67 18.89 0.64
CA ARG A 173 -9.51 18.30 1.69
C ARG A 173 -9.98 16.89 1.36
N ARG A 174 -10.26 16.60 0.09
CA ARG A 174 -10.65 15.27 -0.39
C ARG A 174 -9.50 14.28 -0.25
N GLU A 175 -8.28 14.68 -0.60
CA GLU A 175 -7.10 13.82 -0.55
C GLU A 175 -6.59 13.61 0.88
N MET A 176 -6.72 14.62 1.76
CA MET A 176 -6.31 14.55 3.18
C MET A 176 -7.35 13.89 4.09
N LEU A 177 -8.44 13.39 3.53
CA LEU A 177 -9.58 12.86 4.28
C LEU A 177 -9.17 11.65 5.13
N MET A 178 -9.41 11.71 6.45
CA MET A 178 -9.11 10.62 7.38
C MET A 178 -10.25 10.38 8.38
N PRO A 179 -10.70 9.11 8.58
CA PRO A 179 -10.40 7.96 7.73
C PRO A 179 -10.88 8.13 6.29
N VAL A 180 -10.11 7.57 5.34
CA VAL A 180 -10.47 7.51 3.91
C VAL A 180 -11.70 6.62 3.70
N LEU A 181 -11.75 5.51 4.44
CA LEU A 181 -12.79 4.50 4.37
C LEU A 181 -14.05 4.97 5.12
N ALA A 182 -15.20 4.92 4.44
CA ALA A 182 -16.45 5.52 4.92
C ALA A 182 -17.09 4.75 6.09
N GLU A 183 -16.74 3.47 6.25
CA GLU A 183 -17.19 2.62 7.35
C GLU A 183 -16.57 3.00 8.71
N PHE A 184 -15.49 3.78 8.71
CA PHE A 184 -14.86 4.27 9.94
C PHE A 184 -15.32 5.70 10.25
N PRO A 185 -15.83 5.97 11.47
CA PRO A 185 -16.27 7.31 11.83
C PRO A 185 -15.09 8.28 11.84
N ARG A 186 -15.32 9.49 11.33
CA ARG A 186 -14.37 10.62 11.43
C ARG A 186 -14.54 11.30 12.77
N LEU A 187 -13.49 11.96 13.23
CA LEU A 187 -13.53 12.73 14.49
C LEU A 187 -14.57 13.85 14.42
N SER A 188 -15.28 14.03 15.53
CA SER A 188 -16.03 15.25 15.79
C SER A 188 -15.09 16.45 15.99
N PRO A 189 -15.59 17.69 15.89
CA PRO A 189 -14.83 18.88 16.24
C PRO A 189 -14.19 18.83 17.63
N SER A 190 -14.92 18.39 18.66
CA SER A 190 -14.43 18.31 20.04
C SER A 190 -13.39 17.21 20.26
N GLU A 191 -13.58 16.05 19.61
CA GLU A 191 -12.60 14.97 19.64
C GLU A 191 -11.29 15.41 18.98
N TYR A 192 -11.38 16.07 17.82
CA TYR A 192 -10.22 16.61 17.13
C TYR A 192 -9.54 17.73 17.90
N GLU A 193 -10.29 18.65 18.53
CA GLU A 193 -9.75 19.70 19.41
C GLU A 193 -8.90 19.10 20.53
N THR A 194 -9.40 18.05 21.19
CA THR A 194 -8.70 17.35 22.28
C THR A 194 -7.38 16.75 21.80
N VAL A 195 -7.41 16.03 20.68
CA VAL A 195 -6.21 15.43 20.09
C VAL A 195 -5.22 16.52 19.64
N LEU A 196 -5.69 17.52 18.90
CA LEU A 196 -4.86 18.61 18.39
C LEU A 196 -4.18 19.39 19.53
N THR A 197 -4.90 19.67 20.61
CA THR A 197 -4.37 20.37 21.79
C THR A 197 -3.25 19.58 22.46
N TRP A 198 -3.39 18.25 22.55
CA TRP A 198 -2.33 17.38 23.09
C TRP A 198 -1.07 17.38 22.21
N PHE A 199 -1.22 17.35 20.88
CA PHE A 199 -0.10 17.48 19.93
C PHE A 199 0.56 18.86 19.97
N GLN A 200 -0.21 19.93 20.17
CA GLN A 200 0.32 21.28 20.35
C GLN A 200 1.21 21.39 21.59
N LYS A 201 0.84 20.71 22.68
CA LYS A 201 1.65 20.63 23.91
C LYS A 201 2.85 19.69 23.81
N GLY A 202 3.02 18.98 22.70
CA GLY A 202 4.17 18.09 22.47
C GLY A 202 4.05 16.71 23.12
N LEU A 203 2.83 16.17 23.21
CA LEU A 203 2.54 14.83 23.73
C LEU A 203 2.96 14.59 25.20
N PRO A 204 2.63 15.49 26.15
CA PRO A 204 2.93 15.26 27.56
C PRO A 204 2.34 13.92 28.05
N HIS A 205 3.03 13.27 29.00
CA HIS A 205 2.67 11.97 29.59
C HIS A 205 2.55 10.77 28.63
N MET A 206 2.86 10.91 27.33
CA MET A 206 2.83 9.79 26.39
C MET A 206 3.67 8.59 26.86
N GLY A 207 4.91 8.84 27.28
CA GLY A 207 5.85 7.78 27.72
C GLY A 207 5.50 7.16 29.08
N ASP A 208 4.73 7.86 29.90
CA ASP A 208 4.26 7.35 31.19
C ASP A 208 3.12 6.33 30.98
N ILE A 209 2.24 6.62 30.03
CA ILE A 209 1.02 5.86 29.73
C ILE A 209 1.29 4.72 28.73
N ILE A 210 1.99 5.00 27.63
CA ILE A 210 2.29 4.01 26.59
C ILE A 210 3.70 3.47 26.80
N ARG A 211 3.77 2.24 27.31
CA ARG A 211 5.02 1.47 27.43
C ARG A 211 5.00 0.32 26.44
N GLU A 212 6.13 0.06 25.80
CA GLU A 212 6.25 -1.04 24.85
C GLU A 212 7.57 -1.79 25.03
N ASN A 213 7.54 -3.10 24.76
CA ASN A 213 8.69 -3.98 24.81
C ASN A 213 9.07 -4.44 23.39
N ARG A 214 9.43 -3.49 22.54
CA ARG A 214 9.79 -3.75 21.15
C ARG A 214 11.09 -4.54 21.04
N PRO A 215 11.24 -5.40 20.03
CA PRO A 215 12.55 -5.90 19.63
C PRO A 215 13.51 -4.74 19.39
N THR A 216 14.80 -4.93 19.69
CA THR A 216 15.84 -3.90 19.52
C THR A 216 17.01 -4.38 18.65
N LYS A 217 17.00 -5.65 18.23
CA LYS A 217 18.08 -6.26 17.45
C LYS A 217 17.50 -7.15 16.36
N CYS A 218 18.12 -7.08 15.19
CA CYS A 218 17.91 -8.02 14.10
C CYS A 218 19.16 -8.91 13.97
N VAL A 219 18.96 -10.21 13.78
CA VAL A 219 20.04 -11.15 13.43
C VAL A 219 19.63 -11.89 12.17
N ASP A 220 20.48 -11.92 11.15
CA ASP A 220 20.21 -12.65 9.92
C ASP A 220 20.07 -14.14 10.19
N ASP A 221 19.10 -14.77 9.54
CA ASP A 221 18.92 -16.21 9.52
C ASP A 221 18.43 -16.65 8.14
N PHE A 222 19.31 -17.33 7.39
CA PHE A 222 19.08 -17.79 6.03
C PHE A 222 19.02 -19.33 5.91
N GLU A 223 19.24 -20.08 6.98
CA GLU A 223 19.36 -21.54 6.88
C GLU A 223 18.04 -22.18 6.43
N GLN A 224 16.96 -21.86 7.14
CA GLN A 224 15.62 -22.35 6.79
C GLN A 224 15.06 -21.66 5.54
N LEU A 225 15.47 -20.42 5.24
CA LEU A 225 15.13 -19.74 3.98
C LEU A 225 15.68 -20.48 2.77
N LYS A 226 16.97 -20.84 2.80
CA LYS A 226 17.60 -21.64 1.75
C LYS A 226 16.92 -22.99 1.58
N ALA A 227 16.66 -23.69 2.69
CA ALA A 227 15.98 -24.99 2.67
C ALA A 227 14.60 -24.88 2.02
N ARG A 228 13.83 -23.84 2.38
CA ARG A 228 12.51 -23.56 1.79
C ARG A 228 12.61 -23.28 0.29
N THR A 229 13.52 -22.40 -0.15
CA THR A 229 13.69 -22.08 -1.58
C THR A 229 14.01 -23.33 -2.41
N SER A 230 14.85 -24.23 -1.90
CA SER A 230 15.11 -25.53 -2.54
C SER A 230 13.87 -26.44 -2.56
N GLU A 231 13.12 -26.52 -1.46
CA GLU A 231 11.90 -27.34 -1.35
C GLU A 231 10.84 -26.95 -2.40
N VAL A 232 10.70 -25.66 -2.69
CA VAL A 232 9.63 -25.13 -3.58
C VAL A 232 10.05 -24.88 -5.00
N LYS A 233 11.33 -25.01 -5.35
CA LYS A 233 11.90 -24.64 -6.65
C LYS A 233 11.02 -25.02 -7.86
N ASN A 234 10.44 -26.23 -7.85
CA ASN A 234 9.62 -26.76 -8.95
C ASN A 234 8.09 -26.65 -8.72
N LYS A 235 7.67 -26.02 -7.64
CA LYS A 235 6.27 -25.87 -7.21
C LYS A 235 5.81 -24.41 -7.17
N THR A 236 6.67 -23.49 -7.62
CA THR A 236 6.41 -22.05 -7.62
C THR A 236 5.68 -21.58 -8.87
N TRP A 237 5.19 -20.34 -8.84
CA TRP A 237 4.60 -19.71 -10.02
C TRP A 237 5.61 -19.48 -11.14
N ALA A 238 6.88 -19.20 -10.82
CA ALA A 238 7.94 -19.12 -11.82
C ALA A 238 8.07 -20.44 -12.59
N ALA A 239 8.13 -21.58 -11.88
CA ALA A 239 8.21 -22.90 -12.49
C ALA A 239 6.94 -23.25 -13.30
N LYS A 240 5.76 -22.92 -12.77
CA LYS A 240 4.49 -23.14 -13.46
C LYS A 240 4.39 -22.33 -14.75
N ASN A 241 4.72 -21.05 -14.72
CA ASN A 241 4.65 -20.16 -15.88
C ASN A 241 5.66 -20.55 -16.96
N PHE A 242 6.86 -20.96 -16.54
CA PHE A 242 7.85 -21.54 -17.45
C PHE A 242 7.31 -22.82 -18.12
N SER A 243 6.75 -23.76 -17.34
CA SER A 243 6.14 -24.98 -17.87
C SER A 243 4.96 -24.71 -18.81
N ASN A 244 4.18 -23.67 -18.53
CA ASN A 244 3.06 -23.23 -19.37
C ASN A 244 3.53 -22.46 -20.61
N ARG A 245 4.83 -22.21 -20.77
CA ARG A 245 5.43 -21.42 -21.86
C ARG A 245 4.82 -20.02 -21.95
N MET A 246 4.56 -19.40 -20.81
CA MET A 246 4.08 -18.02 -20.75
C MET A 246 5.05 -17.12 -21.54
N PRO A 247 4.58 -16.36 -22.55
CA PRO A 247 5.43 -15.47 -23.31
C PRO A 247 5.83 -14.30 -22.41
N MET A 248 7.12 -14.17 -22.12
CA MET A 248 7.63 -13.05 -21.33
C MET A 248 7.84 -11.83 -22.24
N PHE A 249 7.33 -10.68 -21.83
CA PHE A 249 7.40 -9.45 -22.60
C PHE A 249 8.85 -9.07 -22.93
N GLY A 250 9.10 -8.66 -24.17
CA GLY A 250 10.44 -8.28 -24.61
C GLY A 250 11.44 -9.44 -24.64
N CYS A 251 11.04 -10.69 -24.44
CA CYS A 251 11.92 -11.84 -24.58
C CYS A 251 11.77 -12.50 -25.96
N PRO A 252 12.81 -13.19 -26.46
CA PRO A 252 12.66 -14.07 -27.62
C PRO A 252 11.60 -15.15 -27.36
N ALA A 253 10.95 -15.60 -28.43
CA ALA A 253 9.92 -16.64 -28.31
C ALA A 253 10.50 -17.90 -27.62
N PRO A 254 9.77 -18.54 -26.69
CA PRO A 254 10.24 -19.74 -26.01
C PRO A 254 10.58 -20.84 -27.03
N ASN A 255 11.84 -21.28 -27.05
CA ASN A 255 12.27 -22.43 -27.85
C ASN A 255 12.56 -23.62 -26.92
N PRO A 256 11.79 -24.73 -26.99
CA PRO A 256 12.00 -25.90 -26.15
C PRO A 256 13.34 -26.62 -26.39
N GLU A 257 13.89 -26.52 -27.60
CA GLU A 257 15.15 -27.17 -27.99
C GLU A 257 16.37 -26.32 -27.60
N ASN A 258 16.18 -25.01 -27.42
CA ASN A 258 17.21 -24.08 -27.01
C ASN A 258 16.60 -23.00 -26.10
N PRO A 259 16.42 -23.29 -24.80
CA PRO A 259 15.84 -22.34 -23.86
C PRO A 259 16.70 -21.08 -23.83
N VAL A 260 16.10 -19.97 -24.26
CA VAL A 260 16.77 -18.68 -24.29
C VAL A 260 16.84 -18.15 -22.87
N SER A 261 18.05 -17.83 -22.40
CA SER A 261 18.20 -17.17 -21.09
C SER A 261 17.38 -15.88 -21.04
N PRO A 262 16.67 -15.61 -19.93
CA PRO A 262 15.97 -14.34 -19.75
C PRO A 262 16.90 -13.12 -19.82
N THR A 263 18.23 -13.27 -19.69
CA THR A 263 19.16 -12.14 -19.89
C THR A 263 19.14 -11.59 -21.33
N ASN A 264 18.57 -12.33 -22.29
CA ASN A 264 18.42 -11.89 -23.69
C ASN A 264 17.14 -11.07 -23.94
N CYS A 265 16.34 -10.78 -22.91
CA CYS A 265 15.17 -9.93 -23.04
C CYS A 265 15.55 -8.45 -23.25
N PHE A 266 14.60 -7.67 -23.77
CA PHE A 266 14.71 -6.25 -24.07
C PHE A 266 15.81 -5.88 -25.09
N ALA A 267 16.11 -6.81 -26.00
CA ALA A 267 17.08 -6.62 -27.08
C ALA A 267 16.45 -6.17 -28.41
N GLN A 268 15.14 -5.86 -28.42
CA GLN A 268 14.45 -5.41 -29.65
C GLN A 268 15.00 -4.07 -30.13
N GLN A 269 15.13 -3.94 -31.45
CA GLN A 269 15.63 -2.73 -32.09
C GLN A 269 14.63 -2.16 -33.10
N ARG A 270 14.63 -0.83 -33.23
CA ARG A 270 13.96 -0.09 -34.29
C ARG A 270 14.97 0.87 -34.92
N ASP A 271 15.10 0.83 -36.24
CA ASP A 271 16.05 1.66 -36.99
C ASP A 271 17.51 1.57 -36.46
N GLY A 272 17.93 0.36 -36.06
CA GLY A 272 19.26 0.09 -35.53
C GLY A 272 19.52 0.61 -34.11
N LYS A 273 18.48 1.05 -33.38
CA LYS A 273 18.56 1.49 -31.99
C LYS A 273 17.73 0.59 -31.09
N ASP A 274 18.24 0.30 -29.89
CA ASP A 274 17.50 -0.44 -28.87
C ASP A 274 16.21 0.32 -28.52
N ILE A 275 15.06 -0.36 -28.61
CA ILE A 275 13.77 0.21 -28.19
C ILE A 275 13.76 0.44 -26.67
N PHE A 276 14.43 -0.44 -25.94
CA PHE A 276 14.65 -0.36 -24.50
C PHE A 276 16.13 -0.14 -24.23
N PRO A 277 16.60 1.12 -24.26
CA PRO A 277 18.03 1.41 -24.16
C PRO A 277 18.59 0.98 -22.80
N LYS A 278 19.88 0.64 -22.77
CA LYS A 278 20.58 0.42 -21.51
C LYS A 278 20.76 1.74 -20.78
N ALA A 279 20.61 1.74 -19.46
CA ALA A 279 20.81 2.94 -18.65
C ALA A 279 22.23 3.53 -18.83
N VAL A 280 23.26 2.69 -18.95
CA VAL A 280 24.67 3.11 -19.19
C VAL A 280 24.90 3.88 -20.49
N GLU A 281 23.99 3.77 -21.45
CA GLU A 281 24.06 4.45 -22.75
C GLU A 281 23.38 5.83 -22.72
N GLN A 282 22.61 6.14 -21.67
CA GLN A 282 21.96 7.44 -21.51
C GLN A 282 22.69 8.24 -20.43
N GLU A 283 23.01 9.50 -20.71
CA GLU A 283 23.78 10.35 -19.80
C GLU A 283 23.15 10.48 -18.41
N PHE A 284 21.84 10.73 -18.34
CA PHE A 284 21.11 10.94 -17.09
C PHE A 284 20.95 9.69 -16.22
N SER A 285 21.19 8.49 -16.78
CA SER A 285 21.01 7.22 -16.06
C SER A 285 22.25 6.35 -16.02
N ARG A 286 23.40 6.89 -16.46
CA ARG A 286 24.62 6.11 -16.63
C ARG A 286 25.12 5.46 -15.35
N THR A 287 24.85 6.06 -14.20
CA THR A 287 25.29 5.58 -12.89
C THR A 287 24.36 4.54 -12.28
N TRP A 288 23.14 4.37 -12.82
CA TRP A 288 22.12 3.55 -12.19
C TRP A 288 22.57 2.11 -11.96
N PRO A 289 23.19 1.40 -12.92
CA PRO A 289 23.55 -0.01 -12.70
C PRO A 289 24.70 -0.18 -11.71
N GLN A 290 24.61 -1.18 -10.84
CA GLN A 290 25.72 -1.66 -10.03
C GLN A 290 26.31 -2.97 -10.58
N ALA A 291 27.42 -3.42 -9.99
CA ALA A 291 28.13 -4.60 -10.45
C ALA A 291 27.21 -5.83 -10.57
N GLY A 292 27.18 -6.41 -11.77
CA GLY A 292 26.37 -7.60 -12.09
C GLY A 292 24.90 -7.30 -12.41
N SER A 293 24.50 -6.03 -12.48
CA SER A 293 23.17 -5.59 -12.94
C SER A 293 23.30 -4.93 -14.31
N ASN A 294 22.48 -5.36 -15.27
CA ASN A 294 22.10 -4.55 -16.42
C ASN A 294 20.76 -3.90 -16.11
N ILE A 295 20.59 -2.64 -16.54
CA ILE A 295 19.34 -1.90 -16.37
C ILE A 295 18.86 -1.40 -17.72
N ARG A 296 17.58 -1.61 -18.00
CA ARG A 296 16.86 -1.22 -19.21
C ARG A 296 15.79 -0.19 -18.87
N ILE A 297 15.72 0.89 -19.63
CA ILE A 297 14.64 1.88 -19.52
C ILE A 297 13.50 1.39 -20.41
N LEU A 298 12.37 1.03 -19.80
CA LEU A 298 11.24 0.45 -20.51
C LEU A 298 10.33 1.52 -21.10
N ARG A 299 9.97 2.52 -20.28
CA ARG A 299 9.03 3.58 -20.68
C ARG A 299 9.09 4.77 -19.74
N GLU A 300 9.12 5.99 -20.29
CA GLU A 300 8.82 7.23 -19.55
C GLU A 300 7.30 7.36 -19.37
N PHE A 301 6.84 7.66 -18.15
CA PHE A 301 5.41 7.81 -17.85
C PHE A 301 4.92 9.16 -18.40
N SER A 302 3.67 9.19 -18.86
CA SER A 302 3.02 10.43 -19.29
C SER A 302 2.58 11.33 -18.13
N ALA A 303 2.55 10.80 -16.91
CA ALA A 303 2.06 11.45 -15.70
C ALA A 303 3.02 11.27 -14.52
N PRO A 304 3.06 12.21 -13.56
CA PRO A 304 3.73 11.98 -12.30
C PRO A 304 3.18 10.76 -11.56
N ASN A 305 4.02 10.13 -10.77
CA ASN A 305 3.62 9.02 -9.93
C ASN A 305 4.26 9.08 -8.54
N SER A 306 3.46 8.81 -7.52
CA SER A 306 3.82 8.68 -6.10
C SER A 306 3.35 7.35 -5.51
N PHE A 307 2.57 6.59 -6.27
CA PHE A 307 1.98 5.34 -5.85
C PHE A 307 2.84 4.17 -6.27
N TRP A 308 2.54 2.99 -5.72
CA TRP A 308 3.27 1.81 -6.11
C TRP A 308 3.10 1.49 -7.58
N VAL A 309 4.11 0.78 -8.06
CA VAL A 309 4.11 0.20 -9.39
C VAL A 309 4.16 -1.32 -9.24
N ARG A 310 3.33 -2.02 -10.02
CA ARG A 310 3.39 -3.47 -10.23
C ARG A 310 3.25 -3.79 -11.70
N THR A 311 3.74 -4.95 -12.09
CA THR A 311 3.58 -5.45 -13.45
C THR A 311 2.77 -6.73 -13.51
N SER A 312 2.19 -7.00 -14.67
CA SER A 312 1.72 -8.34 -15.04
C SER A 312 2.85 -9.37 -14.90
N ALA A 313 2.51 -10.65 -14.75
CA ALA A 313 3.49 -11.72 -14.56
C ALA A 313 4.40 -11.90 -15.78
N ASP A 314 3.90 -11.61 -16.99
CA ASP A 314 4.71 -11.52 -18.22
C ASP A 314 5.47 -10.19 -18.38
N GLY A 315 5.20 -9.20 -17.53
CA GLY A 315 5.81 -7.88 -17.57
C GLY A 315 5.41 -6.97 -18.72
N ARG A 316 4.31 -7.25 -19.45
CA ARG A 316 3.78 -6.37 -20.51
C ARG A 316 3.11 -5.12 -19.96
N PHE A 317 2.27 -5.26 -18.95
CA PHE A 317 1.53 -4.15 -18.37
C PHE A 317 2.23 -3.67 -17.11
N VAL A 318 2.44 -2.36 -17.01
CA VAL A 318 2.94 -1.68 -15.80
C VAL A 318 1.81 -0.83 -15.25
N ALA A 319 1.25 -1.21 -14.11
CA ALA A 319 0.16 -0.49 -13.47
C ALA A 319 0.67 0.38 -12.32
N THR A 320 -0.06 1.45 -12.04
CA THR A 320 0.19 2.31 -10.90
C THR A 320 -1.07 3.03 -10.42
N GLY A 321 -1.09 3.38 -9.14
CA GLY A 321 -2.18 4.15 -8.52
C GLY A 321 -2.22 5.63 -8.93
N GLY A 322 -1.26 6.12 -9.72
CA GLY A 322 -1.25 7.48 -10.28
C GLY A 322 -1.53 7.51 -11.79
N GLY A 323 -2.27 8.51 -12.27
CA GLY A 323 -2.56 8.64 -13.70
C GLY A 323 -3.40 9.88 -14.02
N ARG A 324 -3.43 10.27 -15.31
CA ARG A 324 -4.21 11.45 -15.76
C ARG A 324 -5.71 11.19 -15.84
N SER A 325 -6.11 9.93 -16.02
CA SER A 325 -7.49 9.55 -16.34
C SER A 325 -7.96 8.46 -15.38
N GLY A 326 -8.88 8.81 -14.47
CA GLY A 326 -9.48 7.87 -13.52
C GLY A 326 -8.78 7.77 -12.15
N GLY A 327 -7.61 8.37 -11.99
CA GLY A 327 -6.83 8.35 -10.75
C GLY A 327 -5.64 7.38 -10.83
N ALA A 328 -5.82 6.22 -11.46
CA ALA A 328 -4.79 5.20 -11.71
C ALA A 328 -4.61 4.92 -13.21
N GLN A 329 -3.58 4.16 -13.59
CA GLN A 329 -3.38 3.75 -14.98
C GLN A 329 -2.64 2.41 -15.14
N ALA A 330 -2.84 1.76 -16.29
CA ALA A 330 -2.02 0.66 -16.78
C ALA A 330 -1.32 1.08 -18.08
N ILE A 331 0.01 1.02 -18.09
CA ILE A 331 0.88 1.34 -19.23
C ILE A 331 1.10 0.05 -20.02
N ASP A 332 0.74 0.05 -21.30
CA ASP A 332 0.96 -1.08 -22.21
C ASP A 332 2.33 -0.96 -22.89
N LEU A 333 3.30 -1.75 -22.44
CA LEU A 333 4.65 -1.72 -23.02
C LEU A 333 4.67 -2.30 -24.45
N GLN A 334 3.67 -3.08 -24.87
CA GLN A 334 3.58 -3.56 -26.26
C GLN A 334 3.43 -2.38 -27.23
N ALA A 335 2.67 -1.36 -26.88
CA ALA A 335 2.57 -0.15 -27.70
C ALA A 335 3.95 0.49 -27.92
N THR A 336 4.85 0.43 -26.93
CA THR A 336 6.23 0.96 -27.06
C THR A 336 7.05 0.15 -28.08
N LEU A 337 6.89 -1.17 -28.11
CA LEU A 337 7.47 -2.04 -29.15
C LEU A 337 6.90 -1.73 -30.55
N ASP A 338 5.65 -1.32 -30.62
CA ASP A 338 4.96 -1.00 -31.87
C ASP A 338 5.19 0.46 -32.33
N GLY A 339 5.93 1.25 -31.53
CA GLY A 339 6.28 2.64 -31.84
C GLY A 339 5.21 3.66 -31.46
N GLN A 340 4.29 3.25 -30.58
CA GLN A 340 3.19 4.03 -30.07
C GLN A 340 3.31 4.21 -28.54
N SER A 341 2.39 4.97 -27.97
CA SER A 341 2.16 5.04 -26.52
C SER A 341 0.72 4.68 -26.24
N ARG A 342 0.49 3.89 -25.19
CA ARG A 342 -0.85 3.53 -24.76
C ARG A 342 -0.89 3.41 -23.24
N ASP A 343 -1.57 4.37 -22.64
CA ASP A 343 -1.85 4.41 -21.21
C ASP A 343 -3.36 4.24 -21.06
N ILE A 344 -3.77 3.20 -20.34
CA ILE A 344 -5.18 2.88 -20.08
C ILE A 344 -5.53 3.48 -18.72
N GLY A 345 -6.48 4.42 -18.69
CA GLY A 345 -6.96 5.01 -17.44
C GLY A 345 -7.74 3.98 -16.62
N LEU A 346 -7.70 4.10 -15.29
CA LEU A 346 -8.40 3.18 -14.38
C LEU A 346 -9.07 3.99 -13.26
N GLN A 347 -10.37 3.80 -13.02
CA GLN A 347 -11.13 4.43 -11.93
C GLN A 347 -10.87 3.76 -10.58
N ALA A 348 -9.61 3.83 -10.17
CA ALA A 348 -9.09 3.36 -8.90
C ALA A 348 -8.07 4.39 -8.37
N SER A 349 -7.70 4.27 -7.09
CA SER A 349 -6.89 5.29 -6.41
C SER A 349 -5.68 4.75 -5.67
N TYR A 350 -5.49 3.42 -5.63
CA TYR A 350 -4.47 2.78 -4.79
C TYR A 350 -3.71 1.71 -5.56
N ASP A 351 -2.89 0.95 -4.82
CA ASP A 351 -1.88 0.10 -5.39
C ASP A 351 -2.47 -1.01 -6.28
N PRO A 352 -1.84 -1.25 -7.44
CA PRO A 352 -2.18 -2.37 -8.30
C PRO A 352 -1.60 -3.67 -7.75
N ASP A 353 -2.19 -4.79 -8.16
CA ASP A 353 -1.57 -6.10 -8.17
C ASP A 353 -2.00 -6.88 -9.42
N PHE A 354 -1.21 -7.87 -9.82
CA PHE A 354 -1.54 -8.76 -10.93
C PHE A 354 -1.54 -10.20 -10.46
N TRP A 355 -2.41 -11.01 -11.03
CA TRP A 355 -2.38 -12.43 -10.77
C TRP A 355 -1.17 -13.07 -11.40
N PRO A 356 -0.55 -14.05 -10.71
CA PRO A 356 0.69 -14.62 -11.16
C PRO A 356 0.55 -15.45 -12.45
N ASP A 357 -0.66 -15.69 -12.95
CA ASP A 357 -0.98 -16.40 -14.18
C ASP A 357 -1.42 -15.50 -15.35
N ASN A 358 -1.30 -14.17 -15.23
CA ASN A 358 -1.77 -13.15 -16.19
C ASN A 358 -3.27 -13.12 -16.47
N LYS A 359 -4.11 -13.72 -15.63
CA LYS A 359 -5.55 -13.74 -15.91
C LYS A 359 -6.30 -12.49 -15.46
N ALA A 360 -5.78 -11.80 -14.47
CA ALA A 360 -6.41 -10.58 -13.97
C ALA A 360 -5.42 -9.61 -13.36
N PHE A 361 -5.93 -8.42 -13.13
CA PHE A 361 -5.33 -7.39 -12.31
C PHE A 361 -6.33 -6.94 -11.25
N MET A 362 -5.79 -6.44 -10.14
CA MET A 362 -6.53 -5.98 -8.98
C MET A 362 -6.06 -4.57 -8.61
N PHE A 363 -6.98 -3.76 -8.09
CA PHE A 363 -6.70 -2.49 -7.46
C PHE A 363 -7.32 -2.44 -6.07
N GLN A 364 -6.56 -1.88 -5.15
CA GLN A 364 -6.98 -1.72 -3.75
C GLN A 364 -7.92 -0.51 -3.57
N GLY A 365 -8.55 -0.40 -2.38
CA GLY A 365 -9.58 0.60 -2.09
C GLY A 365 -10.99 0.11 -2.43
N GLY A 366 -11.35 -1.07 -1.89
CA GLY A 366 -12.59 -1.80 -2.19
C GLY A 366 -12.38 -3.11 -2.97
N THR A 367 -11.11 -3.55 -3.12
CA THR A 367 -10.68 -4.77 -3.82
C THR A 367 -11.44 -5.01 -5.11
N LYS A 368 -11.10 -4.23 -6.13
CA LYS A 368 -11.69 -4.37 -7.47
C LYS A 368 -10.72 -5.14 -8.34
N PHE A 369 -11.19 -6.08 -9.13
CA PHE A 369 -10.34 -6.77 -10.10
C PHE A 369 -11.10 -7.03 -11.39
N CYS A 370 -10.36 -7.12 -12.49
CA CYS A 370 -10.90 -7.41 -13.79
C CYS A 370 -10.01 -8.39 -14.54
N ALA A 371 -10.59 -9.14 -15.47
CA ALA A 371 -9.81 -9.97 -16.38
C ALA A 371 -8.77 -9.12 -17.14
N GLN A 372 -7.54 -9.62 -17.28
CA GLN A 372 -6.45 -8.91 -17.95
C GLN A 372 -6.74 -8.71 -19.45
N SER A 373 -7.57 -9.57 -20.04
CA SER A 373 -8.08 -9.44 -21.41
C SER A 373 -8.66 -8.05 -21.69
N LEU A 374 -9.21 -7.37 -20.68
CA LEU A 374 -9.72 -6.02 -20.79
C LEU A 374 -8.60 -5.01 -21.16
N LEU A 375 -7.40 -5.18 -20.62
CA LEU A 375 -6.23 -4.33 -20.94
C LEU A 375 -5.68 -4.64 -22.34
N GLU A 376 -5.81 -5.89 -22.79
CA GLU A 376 -5.29 -6.36 -24.08
C GLU A 376 -6.10 -5.86 -25.28
N LYS A 377 -7.40 -5.59 -25.08
CA LYS A 377 -8.26 -4.99 -26.11
C LYS A 377 -7.72 -3.62 -26.53
N PRO A 378 -7.33 -3.41 -27.80
CA PRO A 378 -6.72 -2.15 -28.25
C PRO A 378 -7.61 -0.92 -28.04
N THR A 379 -8.93 -1.12 -28.00
CA THR A 379 -9.94 -0.06 -27.83
C THR A 379 -10.18 0.35 -26.38
N THR A 380 -9.62 -0.36 -25.40
CA THR A 380 -9.78 0.00 -23.99
C THR A 380 -8.92 1.22 -23.68
N GLU A 381 -9.56 2.35 -23.40
CA GLU A 381 -8.90 3.60 -22.99
C GLU A 381 -9.13 3.92 -21.50
N LEU A 382 -10.24 3.43 -20.92
CA LEU A 382 -10.61 3.62 -19.52
C LEU A 382 -11.29 2.35 -18.99
N VAL A 383 -10.90 1.91 -17.80
CA VAL A 383 -11.60 0.89 -17.00
C VAL A 383 -12.27 1.58 -15.81
N THR A 384 -13.59 1.44 -15.72
CA THR A 384 -14.44 2.00 -14.67
C THR A 384 -14.69 1.03 -13.51
N PHE A 385 -14.31 -0.25 -13.70
CA PHE A 385 -14.67 -1.40 -12.87
C PHE A 385 -16.17 -1.72 -12.87
N GLY A 386 -16.92 -1.17 -13.82
CA GLY A 386 -18.31 -1.54 -14.11
C GLY A 386 -18.44 -2.46 -15.33
N GLU A 387 -17.32 -2.84 -15.95
CA GLU A 387 -17.28 -3.73 -17.10
C GLU A 387 -17.69 -5.17 -16.70
N PRO A 388 -18.26 -5.96 -17.62
CA PRO A 388 -18.62 -7.36 -17.33
C PRO A 388 -17.45 -8.23 -16.87
N GLU A 389 -16.23 -7.91 -17.28
CA GLU A 389 -15.01 -8.60 -16.89
C GLU A 389 -14.54 -8.25 -15.47
N CYS A 390 -15.20 -7.33 -14.79
CA CYS A 390 -14.82 -6.80 -13.48
C CYS A 390 -15.74 -7.28 -12.36
N SER A 391 -15.17 -7.46 -11.18
CA SER A 391 -15.91 -7.68 -9.94
C SER A 391 -15.21 -7.02 -8.75
N SER A 392 -15.88 -7.00 -7.59
CA SER A 392 -15.36 -6.37 -6.38
C SER A 392 -15.63 -7.19 -5.13
N LEU A 393 -14.71 -7.11 -4.17
CA LEU A 393 -14.80 -7.80 -2.87
C LEU A 393 -14.88 -6.74 -1.78
N SER A 394 -16.07 -6.15 -1.61
CA SER A 394 -16.31 -5.07 -0.65
C SER A 394 -15.96 -5.45 0.80
N ALA A 395 -16.08 -6.72 1.17
CA ALA A 395 -15.71 -7.22 2.50
C ALA A 395 -14.18 -7.21 2.76
N ALA A 396 -13.36 -7.19 1.70
CA ALA A 396 -11.92 -7.02 1.80
C ALA A 396 -11.55 -5.55 1.51
N SER A 397 -11.90 -4.61 2.39
CA SER A 397 -11.71 -3.16 2.14
C SER A 397 -10.33 -2.61 2.53
N GLY A 398 -9.42 -3.44 3.08
CA GLY A 398 -8.09 -3.02 3.51
C GLY A 398 -7.23 -2.37 2.40
N LEU A 399 -6.35 -1.45 2.79
CA LEU A 399 -5.32 -0.87 1.90
C LEU A 399 -4.01 -1.65 1.98
N TYR A 400 -3.15 -1.54 0.98
CA TYR A 400 -1.85 -2.23 0.90
C TYR A 400 -1.95 -3.76 0.94
N GLN A 401 -2.94 -4.30 0.22
CA GLN A 401 -3.16 -5.73 0.09
C GLN A 401 -2.17 -6.40 -0.86
N THR A 402 -1.80 -7.61 -0.53
CA THR A 402 -0.98 -8.49 -1.37
C THR A 402 -1.77 -9.77 -1.66
N VAL A 403 -1.69 -10.27 -2.88
CA VAL A 403 -2.42 -11.48 -3.29
C VAL A 403 -1.48 -12.66 -3.48
N GLY A 404 -1.74 -13.72 -2.73
CA GLY A 404 -1.22 -15.05 -2.98
C GLY A 404 -2.24 -15.89 -3.73
N GLN A 405 -1.76 -16.74 -4.64
CA GLN A 405 -2.57 -17.71 -5.36
C GLN A 405 -2.06 -19.12 -5.08
N VAL A 406 -2.96 -20.00 -4.67
CA VAL A 406 -2.68 -21.44 -4.62
C VAL A 406 -2.15 -21.89 -5.98
N VAL A 407 -0.96 -22.49 -6.03
CA VAL A 407 -0.47 -23.13 -7.26
C VAL A 407 -1.33 -24.37 -7.50
N GLY A 408 -2.41 -24.19 -8.27
CA GLY A 408 -3.37 -25.23 -8.64
C GLY A 408 -3.05 -25.87 -9.99
N ASP A 409 -3.69 -27.02 -10.24
CA ASP A 409 -3.74 -27.67 -11.55
C ASP A 409 -4.77 -27.01 -12.48
N ASN A 410 -5.79 -26.38 -11.90
CA ASN A 410 -6.84 -25.68 -12.62
C ASN A 410 -6.52 -24.19 -12.83
N SER A 411 -7.24 -23.66 -13.82
CA SER A 411 -7.15 -22.29 -14.31
C SER A 411 -7.50 -21.24 -13.23
N ILE A 412 -8.24 -21.64 -12.21
CA ILE A 412 -8.82 -20.76 -11.20
C ILE A 412 -8.75 -21.43 -9.84
N SER A 413 -7.98 -20.82 -8.95
CA SER A 413 -7.73 -21.33 -7.61
C SER A 413 -8.06 -20.27 -6.58
N ASP A 414 -8.27 -20.71 -5.35
CA ASP A 414 -8.47 -19.81 -4.21
C ASP A 414 -7.32 -18.81 -4.07
N ARG A 415 -7.69 -17.61 -3.61
CA ARG A 415 -6.79 -16.48 -3.42
C ARG A 415 -6.77 -16.08 -1.97
N PHE A 416 -5.62 -15.62 -1.52
CA PHE A 416 -5.43 -15.07 -0.19
C PHE A 416 -5.07 -13.60 -0.32
N ILE A 417 -5.99 -12.74 0.11
CA ILE A 417 -5.81 -11.30 0.14
C ILE A 417 -5.39 -10.96 1.56
N LEU A 418 -4.13 -10.59 1.74
CA LEU A 418 -3.58 -10.27 3.04
C LEU A 418 -3.59 -8.76 3.26
N TYR A 419 -4.04 -8.36 4.44
CA TYR A 419 -3.96 -7.00 4.96
C TYR A 419 -3.17 -6.98 6.28
N SER A 420 -2.38 -5.94 6.53
CA SER A 420 -1.61 -5.76 7.77
C SER A 420 -1.51 -4.27 8.15
N ILE A 421 -1.08 -3.98 9.37
CA ILE A 421 -0.68 -2.62 9.77
C ILE A 421 0.41 -2.13 8.81
N TRP A 422 0.29 -0.90 8.32
CA TRP A 422 1.19 -0.38 7.29
C TRP A 422 1.69 1.03 7.60
N ALA A 423 2.80 1.40 6.96
CA ALA A 423 3.32 2.76 6.90
C ALA A 423 3.19 3.31 5.48
N GLY A 424 2.62 4.51 5.32
CA GLY A 424 2.47 5.15 4.02
C GLY A 424 3.82 5.54 3.46
N ASP A 425 4.05 5.21 2.19
CA ASP A 425 5.22 5.63 1.44
C ASP A 425 4.74 6.15 0.08
N SER A 426 4.70 7.47 -0.04
CA SER A 426 4.25 8.19 -1.23
C SER A 426 5.40 8.68 -2.11
N GLY A 427 6.60 8.15 -1.91
CA GLY A 427 7.81 8.68 -2.54
C GLY A 427 8.26 9.94 -1.81
N GLN A 428 9.12 9.79 -0.80
CA GLN A 428 9.70 10.92 -0.09
C GLN A 428 10.81 11.53 -0.96
N TYR A 429 10.49 12.56 -1.72
CA TYR A 429 11.36 13.11 -2.75
C TYR A 429 12.27 14.25 -2.25
N SER A 430 13.14 13.96 -1.28
CA SER A 430 14.01 14.99 -0.67
C SER A 430 15.28 14.43 -0.03
N ALA A 431 16.24 15.28 0.32
CA ALA A 431 17.40 14.88 1.13
C ALA A 431 17.07 14.40 2.54
N SER A 432 15.92 14.80 3.08
CA SER A 432 15.42 14.32 4.37
C SER A 432 14.56 13.05 4.23
N ALA A 433 14.45 12.47 3.03
CA ALA A 433 13.70 11.25 2.82
C ALA A 433 14.31 10.09 3.60
N ARG A 434 13.47 9.33 4.29
CA ARG A 434 13.90 8.18 5.10
C ARG A 434 12.95 7.02 4.87
N ASP A 435 13.46 5.81 5.08
CA ASP A 435 12.59 4.65 5.15
C ASP A 435 11.51 4.89 6.18
N THR A 436 10.26 4.72 5.78
CA THR A 436 9.13 4.90 6.68
C THR A 436 9.24 3.83 7.75
N PRO A 437 9.06 4.10 9.05
CA PRO A 437 9.09 3.05 10.07
C PRO A 437 7.75 2.29 10.06
N PRO A 438 7.75 0.94 10.13
CA PRO A 438 6.49 0.20 10.21
C PRO A 438 5.81 0.53 11.55
N ARG A 439 4.50 0.74 11.52
CA ARG A 439 3.74 1.24 12.67
C ARG A 439 3.20 0.14 13.59
N GLY A 440 3.69 -1.10 13.46
CA GLY A 440 3.17 -2.23 14.23
C GLY A 440 3.43 -2.09 15.74
N GLY A 441 2.37 -2.21 16.55
CA GLY A 441 2.41 -2.36 18.02
C GLY A 441 2.31 -3.83 18.47
N GLU A 442 2.22 -4.06 19.78
CA GLU A 442 2.08 -5.41 20.38
C GLU A 442 0.80 -6.14 19.90
N ASP A 443 -0.25 -5.39 19.62
CA ASP A 443 -1.55 -5.86 19.16
C ASP A 443 -1.64 -6.10 17.64
N SER A 444 -0.54 -5.88 16.92
CA SER A 444 -0.52 -6.00 15.47
C SER A 444 -0.84 -7.41 15.01
N ALA A 445 -1.57 -7.48 13.90
CA ALA A 445 -2.01 -8.71 13.29
C ALA A 445 -2.13 -8.52 11.77
N ILE A 446 -2.06 -9.63 11.06
CA ILE A 446 -2.48 -9.72 9.67
C ILE A 446 -3.90 -10.28 9.61
N ASN A 447 -4.67 -9.83 8.62
CA ASN A 447 -5.98 -10.39 8.28
C ASN A 447 -5.88 -11.01 6.90
N ILE A 448 -6.28 -12.27 6.78
CA ILE A 448 -6.23 -13.01 5.52
C ILE A 448 -7.66 -13.31 5.10
N TYR A 449 -8.08 -12.68 4.00
CA TYR A 449 -9.35 -12.97 3.35
C TYR A 449 -9.14 -14.07 2.30
N THR A 450 -10.05 -15.05 2.29
CA THR A 450 -10.06 -16.07 1.23
C THR A 450 -11.06 -15.64 0.17
N ALA A 451 -10.59 -15.41 -1.05
CA ALA A 451 -11.46 -15.23 -2.21
C ALA A 451 -11.53 -16.54 -2.99
N VAL A 452 -12.75 -17.06 -3.13
CA VAL A 452 -13.07 -18.28 -3.87
C VAL A 452 -13.75 -17.89 -5.17
N ALA A 453 -13.42 -18.55 -6.26
CA ALA A 453 -14.03 -18.25 -7.54
C ALA A 453 -15.52 -18.62 -7.57
N GLN A 454 -16.30 -17.82 -8.27
CA GLN A 454 -17.73 -18.06 -8.47
C GLN A 454 -18.02 -19.00 -9.65
N GLY A 455 -17.00 -19.29 -10.45
CA GLY A 455 -17.11 -20.09 -11.66
C GLY A 455 -15.78 -20.70 -12.11
N ASN A 456 -15.70 -21.02 -13.40
CA ASN A 456 -14.51 -21.62 -14.02
C ASN A 456 -13.70 -20.61 -14.85
N ASP A 457 -14.22 -19.39 -15.04
CA ASP A 457 -13.52 -18.23 -15.61
C ASP A 457 -13.33 -17.07 -14.61
N VAL A 458 -12.26 -16.28 -14.77
CA VAL A 458 -12.02 -15.04 -14.03
C VAL A 458 -13.16 -14.05 -14.21
N GLU A 459 -13.74 -14.04 -15.39
CA GLU A 459 -14.88 -13.17 -15.75
C GLU A 459 -16.13 -13.51 -14.94
N GLU A 460 -16.22 -14.72 -14.38
CA GLU A 460 -17.31 -15.09 -13.47
C GLU A 460 -17.14 -14.52 -12.06
N GLY A 461 -15.97 -13.96 -11.74
CA GLY A 461 -15.71 -13.26 -10.48
C GLY A 461 -15.32 -14.17 -9.31
N TYR A 462 -15.13 -13.53 -8.16
CA TYR A 462 -14.77 -14.18 -6.90
C TYR A 462 -15.70 -13.66 -5.79
N GLN A 463 -15.82 -14.45 -4.73
CA GLN A 463 -16.52 -14.08 -3.51
C GLN A 463 -15.65 -14.38 -2.29
N ILE A 464 -15.83 -13.61 -1.22
CA ILE A 464 -15.17 -13.88 0.06
C ILE A 464 -15.82 -15.09 0.72
N ALA A 465 -15.00 -16.06 1.12
CA ALA A 465 -15.42 -17.23 1.86
C ALA A 465 -15.17 -17.04 3.37
N GLY A 466 -16.25 -16.81 4.12
CA GLY A 466 -16.22 -16.66 5.58
C GLY A 466 -15.59 -15.35 6.06
N ASP A 467 -15.35 -15.28 7.37
CA ASP A 467 -14.67 -14.14 8.00
C ASP A 467 -13.15 -14.19 7.75
N PRO A 468 -12.44 -13.04 7.75
CA PRO A 468 -10.98 -13.04 7.63
C PRO A 468 -10.32 -13.80 8.78
N VAL A 469 -9.27 -14.56 8.46
CA VAL A 469 -8.43 -15.19 9.48
C VAL A 469 -7.44 -14.16 10.01
N LYS A 470 -7.53 -13.86 11.31
CA LYS A 470 -6.61 -12.96 12.00
C LYS A 470 -5.43 -13.75 12.57
N VAL A 471 -4.20 -13.40 12.17
CA VAL A 471 -2.96 -14.01 12.67
C VAL A 471 -2.13 -12.94 13.37
N ALA A 472 -1.77 -13.17 14.63
CA ALA A 472 -1.03 -12.18 15.43
C ALA A 472 0.40 -11.99 14.93
N THR A 473 0.78 -10.73 14.73
CA THR A 473 2.10 -10.29 14.26
C THR A 473 2.63 -9.14 15.12
N PRO A 474 2.88 -9.36 16.42
CA PRO A 474 3.31 -8.30 17.33
C PRO A 474 4.56 -7.59 16.82
N TYR A 475 4.54 -6.26 16.87
CA TYR A 475 5.61 -5.36 16.43
C TYR A 475 6.04 -5.56 14.97
N ARG A 476 5.15 -6.09 14.13
CA ARG A 476 5.39 -6.30 12.70
C ARG A 476 4.29 -5.61 11.90
N GLY A 477 4.67 -5.10 10.74
CA GLY A 477 3.77 -4.47 9.79
C GLY A 477 4.33 -4.55 8.38
N ASP A 478 3.68 -3.87 7.43
CA ASP A 478 4.14 -3.81 6.04
C ASP A 478 4.33 -5.20 5.44
N THR A 479 3.38 -6.10 5.75
CA THR A 479 3.48 -7.51 5.42
C THR A 479 3.20 -7.75 3.95
N MET A 480 4.06 -8.52 3.32
CA MET A 480 4.01 -8.87 1.90
C MET A 480 3.92 -10.39 1.75
N MET A 481 3.16 -10.85 0.77
CA MET A 481 2.92 -12.27 0.52
C MET A 481 3.57 -12.67 -0.79
N GLY A 482 4.34 -13.76 -0.77
CA GLY A 482 4.84 -14.40 -1.98
C GLY A 482 3.70 -14.93 -2.84
N ARG A 483 3.93 -15.03 -4.16
CA ARG A 483 2.87 -15.35 -5.13
C ARG A 483 2.19 -16.70 -4.90
N SER A 484 2.82 -17.65 -4.21
CA SER A 484 2.23 -18.96 -3.86
C SER A 484 1.18 -18.88 -2.74
N GLY A 485 1.15 -17.78 -1.99
CA GLY A 485 0.40 -17.64 -0.76
C GLY A 485 0.93 -18.46 0.43
N GLN A 486 2.19 -18.89 0.40
CA GLN A 486 2.81 -19.71 1.46
C GLN A 486 4.05 -19.08 2.10
N LEU A 487 4.54 -17.97 1.55
CA LEU A 487 5.64 -17.19 2.12
C LEU A 487 5.11 -15.80 2.43
N ILE A 488 5.43 -15.28 3.60
CA ILE A 488 5.17 -13.89 3.95
C ILE A 488 6.45 -13.25 4.49
N GLY A 489 6.52 -11.93 4.41
CA GLY A 489 7.60 -11.14 4.98
C GLY A 489 7.05 -9.87 5.58
N SER A 490 7.36 -9.63 6.84
CA SER A 490 6.89 -8.47 7.60
C SER A 490 8.07 -7.63 8.06
N ARG A 491 7.96 -6.30 7.98
CA ARG A 491 8.98 -5.43 8.57
C ARG A 491 8.78 -5.37 10.07
N TRP A 492 9.89 -5.45 10.80
CA TRP A 492 9.93 -5.24 12.22
C TRP A 492 9.85 -3.76 12.57
N ALA A 493 8.97 -3.43 13.51
CA ALA A 493 8.86 -2.12 14.15
C ALA A 493 9.77 -2.07 15.38
N TYR A 494 11.08 -2.12 15.12
CA TYR A 494 12.13 -2.09 16.13
C TYR A 494 12.09 -0.81 16.98
N GLY A 495 12.44 -0.92 18.25
CA GLY A 495 12.60 0.21 19.16
C GLY A 495 13.96 0.90 19.00
N GLU A 496 14.00 2.20 19.34
CA GLU A 496 15.23 3.00 19.40
C GLU A 496 16.04 2.65 20.66
N ALA A 497 16.84 1.59 20.64
CA ALA A 497 17.81 1.41 21.72
C ALA A 497 18.94 2.47 21.68
N ASP A 498 19.16 3.10 20.53
CA ASP A 498 20.20 4.11 20.30
C ASP A 498 19.90 5.13 19.16
N GLY A 499 18.68 5.13 18.60
CA GLY A 499 18.32 5.98 17.45
C GLY A 499 19.03 5.63 16.13
N LYS A 500 19.73 4.49 16.04
CA LYS A 500 20.44 4.01 14.83
C LYS A 500 19.79 2.76 14.21
N THR A 501 18.54 2.52 14.60
CA THR A 501 17.63 1.41 14.31
C THR A 501 18.15 0.32 13.35
N ALA A 502 18.33 -0.89 13.89
CA ALA A 502 18.32 -2.09 13.06
C ALA A 502 16.94 -2.19 12.41
N HIS A 503 16.87 -2.11 11.08
CA HIS A 503 15.67 -2.42 10.30
C HIS A 503 15.83 -3.82 9.70
N GLY A 504 14.73 -4.53 9.55
CA GLY A 504 14.77 -5.86 8.97
C GLY A 504 13.41 -6.49 8.81
N TYR A 505 13.41 -7.66 8.18
CA TYR A 505 12.23 -8.41 7.79
C TYR A 505 12.21 -9.73 8.55
N ALA A 506 11.11 -10.00 9.24
CA ALA A 506 10.76 -11.35 9.61
C ALA A 506 10.25 -12.05 8.35
N ILE A 507 10.74 -13.26 8.08
CA ILE A 507 10.28 -14.07 6.95
C ILE A 507 9.63 -15.32 7.52
N GLU A 508 8.37 -15.55 7.15
CA GLU A 508 7.56 -16.61 7.72
C GLU A 508 6.94 -17.49 6.65
N LYS A 509 6.87 -18.79 6.95
CA LYS A 509 6.06 -19.76 6.22
C LYS A 509 4.62 -19.64 6.71
N LEU A 510 3.70 -19.58 5.76
CA LEU A 510 2.26 -19.63 6.00
C LEU A 510 1.73 -21.00 5.57
N GLU A 511 1.49 -21.87 6.55
CA GLU A 511 0.86 -23.16 6.32
C GLU A 511 -0.65 -23.00 6.30
N ARG A 512 -1.30 -23.70 5.36
CA ARG A 512 -2.75 -23.64 5.16
C ARG A 512 -3.36 -25.01 5.29
N GLN A 513 -4.46 -25.09 6.01
CA GLN A 513 -5.25 -26.31 6.19
C GLN A 513 -6.72 -25.98 5.97
N ILE A 514 -7.47 -26.89 5.33
CA ILE A 514 -8.94 -26.76 5.25
C ILE A 514 -9.53 -27.53 6.43
N VAL A 515 -10.19 -26.83 7.34
CA VAL A 515 -10.87 -27.39 8.51
C VAL A 515 -12.34 -27.01 8.42
N ASN A 516 -13.23 -28.00 8.37
CA ASN A 516 -14.68 -27.80 8.24
C ASN A 516 -15.08 -26.91 7.05
N GLY A 517 -14.36 -27.01 5.93
CA GLY A 517 -14.64 -26.21 4.73
C GLY A 517 -14.09 -24.78 4.74
N HIS A 518 -13.35 -24.39 5.78
CA HIS A 518 -12.71 -23.07 5.88
C HIS A 518 -11.19 -23.18 5.95
N TYR A 519 -10.49 -22.18 5.42
CA TYR A 519 -9.05 -22.10 5.57
C TYR A 519 -8.68 -21.71 7.01
N ARG A 520 -7.73 -22.45 7.55
CA ARG A 520 -6.95 -22.11 8.74
C ARG A 520 -5.51 -21.87 8.30
N PHE A 521 -4.88 -20.87 8.91
CA PHE A 521 -3.49 -20.55 8.69
C PHE A 521 -2.69 -20.69 9.97
N ASP A 522 -1.55 -21.37 9.89
CA ASP A 522 -0.55 -21.42 10.94
C ASP A 522 0.74 -20.79 10.38
N MET A 523 1.37 -19.91 11.15
CA MET A 523 2.49 -19.09 10.70
C MET A 523 3.75 -19.43 11.51
N THR A 524 4.84 -19.72 10.81
CA THR A 524 6.12 -20.13 11.41
C THR A 524 7.23 -19.25 10.86
N THR A 525 7.99 -18.58 11.72
CA THR A 525 9.18 -17.84 11.29
C THR A 525 10.26 -18.80 10.80
N ILE A 526 10.76 -18.56 9.60
CA ILE A 526 11.78 -19.37 8.92
C ILE A 526 13.05 -18.58 8.61
N GLY A 527 13.14 -17.33 9.07
CA GLY A 527 14.35 -16.54 8.95
C GLY A 527 14.11 -15.07 9.22
N ASN A 528 15.21 -14.32 9.25
CA ASN A 528 15.22 -12.87 9.34
C ASN A 528 16.23 -12.30 8.36
N VAL A 529 15.92 -11.12 7.82
CA VAL A 529 16.80 -10.35 6.93
C VAL A 529 17.03 -8.98 7.54
N CYS A 530 18.27 -8.71 7.96
CA CYS A 530 18.64 -7.47 8.62
C CYS A 530 19.20 -6.47 7.63
N LEU A 531 18.33 -5.64 7.08
CA LEU A 531 18.67 -4.61 6.11
C LEU A 531 17.67 -3.46 6.25
N LYS A 532 18.17 -2.23 6.14
CA LYS A 532 17.31 -1.06 5.93
C LYS A 532 16.55 -1.18 4.62
N GLY A 533 15.30 -0.76 4.65
CA GLY A 533 14.47 -0.74 3.47
C GLY A 533 13.00 -0.55 3.78
N ASN A 534 12.28 -0.17 2.74
CA ASN A 534 10.84 0.00 2.76
C ASN A 534 10.11 -1.34 2.54
N LYS A 535 8.84 -1.30 2.17
CA LYS A 535 8.04 -2.50 1.86
C LYS A 535 8.71 -3.38 0.80
N ALA A 536 8.80 -4.67 1.09
CA ALA A 536 9.51 -5.64 0.27
C ALA A 536 8.60 -6.32 -0.78
N ASN A 537 9.20 -7.01 -1.75
CA ASN A 537 8.50 -7.93 -2.63
C ASN A 537 9.29 -9.22 -2.78
N PHE A 538 8.58 -10.32 -2.98
CA PHE A 538 9.18 -11.63 -3.24
C PHE A 538 9.17 -11.96 -4.72
N SER A 539 10.22 -12.64 -5.18
CA SER A 539 10.24 -13.20 -6.53
C SER A 539 9.26 -14.36 -6.67
N PHE A 540 8.86 -14.64 -7.92
CA PHE A 540 7.89 -15.68 -8.23
C PHE A 540 8.39 -17.11 -7.93
N ASP A 541 9.70 -17.28 -7.75
CA ASP A 541 10.36 -18.52 -7.34
C ASP A 541 10.66 -18.57 -5.84
N GLU A 542 10.24 -17.56 -5.07
CA GLU A 542 10.45 -17.44 -3.62
C GLU A 542 11.93 -17.46 -3.19
N ARG A 543 12.84 -17.11 -4.10
CA ARG A 543 14.28 -17.04 -3.83
C ARG A 543 14.75 -15.67 -3.38
N PHE A 544 14.17 -14.62 -3.94
CA PHE A 544 14.65 -13.27 -3.77
C PHE A 544 13.64 -12.41 -3.03
N LEU A 545 14.15 -11.53 -2.18
CA LEU A 545 13.42 -10.41 -1.63
C LEU A 545 14.01 -9.12 -2.21
N ALA A 546 13.17 -8.21 -2.70
CA ALA A 546 13.58 -6.90 -3.16
C ALA A 546 12.96 -5.81 -2.30
N THR A 547 13.71 -4.73 -2.06
CA THR A 547 13.25 -3.54 -1.35
C THR A 547 13.98 -2.31 -1.89
N HIS A 548 13.47 -1.12 -1.61
CA HIS A 548 14.24 0.11 -1.81
C HIS A 548 14.59 0.72 -0.45
N HIS A 549 15.66 1.52 -0.44
CA HIS A 549 16.11 2.28 0.71
C HIS A 549 16.32 3.74 0.31
N TYR A 550 15.74 4.66 1.08
CA TYR A 550 16.09 6.08 0.95
C TYR A 550 17.46 6.31 1.58
N ASN A 551 18.43 6.70 0.75
CA ASN A 551 19.81 6.84 1.19
C ASN A 551 19.94 7.98 2.21
N GLU A 552 20.60 7.67 3.32
CA GLU A 552 20.89 8.58 4.42
C GLU A 552 22.34 9.10 4.32
N PRO A 553 22.72 10.15 5.07
CA PRO A 553 24.08 10.68 5.04
C PRO A 553 25.18 9.62 5.23
N GLU A 554 24.91 8.56 6.01
CA GLU A 554 25.85 7.48 6.28
C GLU A 554 26.05 6.53 5.08
N ASP A 555 25.16 6.53 4.10
CA ASP A 555 25.24 5.67 2.91
C ASP A 555 26.12 6.27 1.81
N PHE A 556 26.45 7.56 1.92
CA PHE A 556 27.30 8.27 0.96
C PHE A 556 28.78 8.20 1.37
N GLY A 557 29.64 7.84 0.42
CA GLY A 557 31.08 7.89 0.59
C GLY A 557 31.63 9.31 0.45
N ALA A 558 32.83 9.55 0.99
CA ALA A 558 33.49 10.86 0.89
C ALA A 558 33.78 11.33 -0.56
N ALA A 559 33.72 10.43 -1.54
CA ALA A 559 33.91 10.73 -2.96
C ALA A 559 32.59 10.89 -3.73
N ASP A 560 31.44 10.74 -3.06
CA ASP A 560 30.14 10.90 -3.69
C ASP A 560 29.80 12.39 -3.89
N ASP A 561 28.91 12.65 -4.85
CA ASP A 561 28.48 14.00 -5.22
C ASP A 561 27.87 14.72 -4.00
N PRO A 562 28.35 15.92 -3.61
CA PRO A 562 27.79 16.66 -2.48
C PRO A 562 26.30 16.98 -2.66
N GLY A 563 25.78 16.98 -3.88
CA GLY A 563 24.37 17.16 -4.20
C GLY A 563 23.45 16.12 -3.56
N TYR A 564 23.95 14.95 -3.13
CA TYR A 564 23.16 13.99 -2.37
C TYR A 564 22.61 14.59 -1.06
N GLY A 565 23.39 15.44 -0.38
CA GLY A 565 22.97 16.10 0.84
C GLY A 565 21.85 17.12 0.64
N GLU A 566 21.67 17.63 -0.58
CA GLU A 566 20.63 18.62 -0.92
C GLU A 566 19.39 17.97 -1.54
N LYS A 567 19.59 16.95 -2.37
CA LYS A 567 18.53 16.36 -3.20
C LYS A 567 18.06 14.98 -2.73
N GLY A 568 18.88 14.26 -1.98
CA GLY A 568 18.62 12.87 -1.59
C GLY A 568 18.74 11.89 -2.75
N SER A 569 18.49 10.61 -2.48
CA SER A 569 18.33 9.55 -3.48
C SER A 569 17.72 8.30 -2.83
N SER A 570 17.31 7.32 -3.64
CA SER A 570 16.97 5.99 -3.12
C SER A 570 17.51 4.90 -4.04
N ASP A 571 17.92 3.78 -3.45
CA ASP A 571 18.48 2.64 -4.16
C ASP A 571 17.68 1.36 -3.93
N VAL A 572 17.69 0.47 -4.93
CA VAL A 572 17.10 -0.86 -4.86
C VAL A 572 18.10 -1.87 -4.32
N PHE A 573 17.65 -2.70 -3.40
CA PHE A 573 18.37 -3.83 -2.83
C PHE A 573 17.64 -5.14 -3.13
N VAL A 574 18.42 -6.18 -3.42
CA VAL A 574 17.92 -7.56 -3.56
C VAL A 574 18.69 -8.47 -2.63
N ILE A 575 17.96 -9.35 -1.95
CA ILE A 575 18.48 -10.33 -1.03
C ILE A 575 18.22 -11.71 -1.63
N ASP A 576 19.27 -12.54 -1.72
CA ASP A 576 19.20 -13.91 -2.23
C ASP A 576 19.18 -14.91 -1.07
N PHE A 577 18.06 -15.59 -0.87
CA PHE A 577 17.87 -16.53 0.23
C PHE A 577 18.74 -17.79 0.13
N VAL A 578 19.22 -18.13 -1.08
CA VAL A 578 20.08 -19.31 -1.28
C VAL A 578 21.52 -19.02 -0.85
N THR A 579 22.00 -17.81 -1.11
CA THR A 579 23.39 -17.41 -0.86
C THR A 579 23.57 -16.56 0.39
N GLY A 580 22.48 -16.00 0.94
CA GLY A 580 22.49 -15.00 2.01
C GLY A 580 23.00 -13.63 1.56
N LYS A 581 23.27 -13.44 0.26
CA LYS A 581 23.85 -12.20 -0.26
C LYS A 581 22.79 -11.09 -0.29
N LYS A 582 23.14 -9.94 0.28
CA LYS A 582 22.38 -8.69 0.17
C LYS A 582 23.11 -7.77 -0.81
N GLN A 583 22.47 -7.44 -1.93
CA GLN A 583 23.08 -6.70 -3.02
C GLN A 583 22.35 -5.39 -3.24
N LYS A 584 23.09 -4.29 -3.27
CA LYS A 584 22.62 -3.04 -3.86
C LYS A 584 22.64 -3.14 -5.38
N VAL A 585 21.48 -3.05 -6.03
CA VAL A 585 21.31 -3.20 -7.48
C VAL A 585 21.48 -1.87 -8.21
N THR A 586 21.15 -0.75 -7.57
CA THR A 586 21.26 0.59 -8.17
C THR A 586 22.24 1.51 -7.44
N LYS A 587 22.74 2.53 -8.15
CA LYS A 587 23.30 3.75 -7.54
C LYS A 587 22.71 4.97 -8.26
N MET A 588 21.59 5.43 -7.73
CA MET A 588 20.89 6.58 -8.26
C MET A 588 21.68 7.86 -8.01
N GLY A 589 21.67 8.80 -8.97
CA GLY A 589 22.31 10.11 -8.79
C GLY A 589 21.54 11.00 -7.80
N PRO A 590 22.10 12.15 -7.37
CA PRO A 590 21.39 13.11 -6.55
C PRO A 590 20.05 13.54 -7.18
N GLY A 591 18.97 13.48 -6.40
CA GLY A 591 17.60 13.79 -6.82
C GLY A 591 16.93 12.69 -7.64
N GLN A 592 17.54 11.50 -7.74
CA GLN A 592 16.97 10.35 -8.42
C GLN A 592 16.64 9.24 -7.43
N PHE A 593 15.46 8.65 -7.57
CA PHE A 593 14.90 7.69 -6.62
C PHE A 593 14.44 6.44 -7.35
N ALA A 594 15.05 5.29 -7.05
CA ALA A 594 14.56 3.99 -7.47
C ALA A 594 13.62 3.42 -6.38
N LEU A 595 12.36 3.17 -6.73
CA LEU A 595 11.28 2.89 -5.79
C LEU A 595 10.45 1.67 -6.21
N TYR A 596 9.80 1.07 -5.21
CA TYR A 596 8.80 0.00 -5.37
C TYR A 596 9.24 -1.21 -6.21
N PRO A 597 10.43 -1.80 -5.95
CA PRO A 597 10.92 -2.92 -6.72
C PRO A 597 10.04 -4.17 -6.55
N HIS A 598 9.82 -4.88 -7.64
CA HIS A 598 9.02 -6.11 -7.71
C HIS A 598 9.49 -6.98 -8.88
N PHE A 599 9.07 -8.23 -8.91
CA PHE A 599 9.56 -9.20 -9.88
C PHE A 599 8.53 -9.55 -10.95
N ARG A 600 9.02 -9.68 -12.18
CA ARG A 600 8.38 -10.45 -13.24
C ARG A 600 8.55 -11.94 -12.99
N SER A 601 7.70 -12.78 -13.60
CA SER A 601 7.69 -14.21 -13.35
C SER A 601 8.99 -14.95 -13.67
N ASP A 602 9.83 -14.41 -14.55
CA ASP A 602 11.12 -15.00 -14.95
C ASP A 602 12.32 -14.43 -14.18
N GLY A 603 12.07 -13.59 -13.15
CA GLY A 603 13.10 -13.05 -12.28
C GLY A 603 13.61 -11.67 -12.67
N TRP A 604 13.16 -11.06 -13.78
CA TRP A 604 13.46 -9.65 -14.05
C TRP A 604 12.88 -8.76 -12.96
N LEU A 605 13.70 -7.85 -12.43
CA LEU A 605 13.35 -6.92 -11.37
C LEU A 605 12.87 -5.60 -11.97
N TYR A 606 11.61 -5.27 -11.80
CA TYR A 606 11.00 -4.02 -12.25
C TYR A 606 10.93 -3.02 -11.09
N PHE A 607 11.09 -1.74 -11.37
CA PHE A 607 10.96 -0.66 -10.39
C PHE A 607 10.64 0.67 -11.08
N LEU A 608 10.14 1.62 -10.28
CA LEU A 608 9.95 3.00 -10.69
C LEU A 608 11.26 3.76 -10.51
N VAL A 609 11.63 4.58 -11.48
CA VAL A 609 12.62 5.65 -11.27
C VAL A 609 11.93 6.99 -11.34
N VAL A 610 12.14 7.81 -10.33
CA VAL A 610 11.75 9.23 -10.32
C VAL A 610 13.01 10.08 -10.41
N ASP A 611 13.09 10.96 -11.41
CA ASP A 611 14.18 11.92 -11.56
C ASP A 611 13.65 13.33 -11.33
N HIS A 612 13.92 13.89 -10.15
CA HIS A 612 13.49 15.23 -9.78
C HIS A 612 14.27 16.33 -10.48
N ASN A 613 15.44 16.02 -11.05
CA ASN A 613 16.18 17.01 -11.82
C ASN A 613 15.46 17.33 -13.13
N THR A 614 14.63 16.41 -13.62
CA THR A 614 13.92 16.53 -14.90
C THR A 614 12.39 16.41 -14.78
N SER A 615 11.87 16.15 -13.58
CA SER A 615 10.45 15.85 -13.29
C SER A 615 9.90 14.71 -14.16
N LYS A 616 10.74 13.69 -14.38
CA LYS A 616 10.44 12.51 -15.20
C LYS A 616 10.34 11.25 -14.35
N TYR A 617 9.54 10.31 -14.86
CA TYR A 617 9.19 9.06 -14.20
C TYR A 617 9.36 7.93 -15.19
N TYR A 618 9.98 6.82 -14.79
CA TYR A 618 10.32 5.73 -15.70
C TYR A 618 9.96 4.36 -15.11
N ALA A 619 9.36 3.50 -15.94
CA ALA A 619 9.44 2.06 -15.72
C ALA A 619 10.82 1.57 -16.14
N VAL A 620 11.48 0.86 -15.23
CA VAL A 620 12.85 0.38 -15.40
C VAL A 620 12.91 -1.08 -14.99
N ALA A 621 13.75 -1.87 -15.66
CA ALA A 621 13.94 -3.28 -15.34
C ALA A 621 15.43 -3.65 -15.23
N SER A 622 15.75 -4.58 -14.34
CA SER A 622 17.08 -5.16 -14.16
C SER A 622 17.09 -6.68 -14.20
N ASP A 623 18.13 -7.26 -14.80
CA ASP A 623 18.36 -8.70 -14.91
C ASP A 623 19.15 -9.29 -13.72
N TRP A 624 19.46 -8.51 -12.69
CA TRP A 624 20.40 -8.93 -11.65
C TRP A 624 20.03 -10.28 -11.00
N ALA A 625 18.75 -10.47 -10.66
CA ALA A 625 18.29 -11.70 -10.01
C ALA A 625 18.36 -12.90 -10.97
N VAL A 626 18.10 -12.71 -12.26
CA VAL A 626 18.28 -13.72 -13.31
C VAL A 626 19.74 -14.15 -13.36
N VAL A 627 20.66 -13.20 -13.52
CA VAL A 627 22.10 -13.44 -13.59
C VAL A 627 22.61 -14.11 -12.31
N SER A 628 22.11 -13.71 -11.15
CA SER A 628 22.46 -14.31 -9.86
C SER A 628 21.99 -15.76 -9.77
N ALA A 629 20.77 -16.04 -10.22
CA ALA A 629 20.20 -17.38 -10.22
C ALA A 629 20.95 -18.34 -11.16
N GLU A 630 21.39 -17.86 -12.32
CA GLU A 630 22.19 -18.65 -13.27
C GLU A 630 23.60 -18.96 -12.73
N LYS A 631 24.25 -17.99 -12.09
CA LYS A 631 25.58 -18.17 -11.48
C LYS A 631 25.57 -19.08 -10.26
N SER A 632 24.46 -19.11 -9.54
CA SER A 632 24.31 -19.92 -8.33
C SER A 632 22.92 -20.55 -8.35
N PRO A 633 22.71 -21.63 -9.10
CA PRO A 633 21.41 -22.27 -9.20
C PRO A 633 20.86 -22.70 -7.84
N THR A 634 19.56 -22.59 -7.65
CA THR A 634 18.88 -23.12 -6.46
C THR A 634 19.16 -24.63 -6.38
N PRO A 635 19.69 -25.15 -5.26
CA PRO A 635 19.98 -26.59 -5.10
C PRO A 635 18.77 -27.47 -5.35
#